data_AF-A0A1A8C097-F1
#
_entry.id   AF-A0A1A8C097-F1
#
_cell.length_a   1.000
_cell.length_b   1.000
_cell.length_c   1.000
_cell.angle_alpha   90.00
_cell.angle_beta   90.00
_cell.angle_gamma   90.00
#
_symmetry.space_group_name_H-M   'P 1'
#
loop_
_entity.id
_entity.type
_entity.pdbx_description
1 polymer ?
#
loop_
_entity_poly.entity_id
_entity_poly.type
_entity_poly.pdbx_seq_one_letter_code
_entity_poly.pdbx_strand_id
1 'polypeptide(L)'
;HLSHVDAHPYEVALWVLLKKTQSANKDVRLQAVQEIAANHHWQDYQYQTAAQIIDQRTAVGLARTPQVDLRFFRHPLPPPALEDSLSAENDLRQLLASLPLSEVDKCVQYFTSLALRESDQSMAAQRGGLWCFGGNGLPYAQSLTSVPSEKVETFCLQALVQHSKVQSHCDLIVSNGGLPLLQRLYQLRRESLKIQRNIVRIIGNLALNEGVHQAIFQSGWLPVLAEMMQSPHIMQASHAARALANLDRDTVTEKYQDGVYILHPQTRDNQPIKADVLFIHGILGAAFKTWRQKDRSTLEEERDAKGSDDYTECWPKSWLAADCPNLRVLSVEYDSHLSDWMAKCPAENQRKSLAYRSRELLNKLKLAGVGERPVVWVAHSMGGTLSVLPLPQTCQTFTQISATIS
;
A
#
# COMPACT_ATOMS: atom_id res chain seq x y z
N HIS A 1 48.25 8.50 -14.44
CA HIS A 1 48.54 9.38 -13.29
C HIS A 1 47.28 10.14 -12.90
N LEU A 2 46.49 9.58 -11.98
CA LEU A 2 45.56 10.37 -11.18
C LEU A 2 46.34 10.74 -9.93
N SER A 3 46.75 12.00 -9.83
CA SER A 3 47.29 12.55 -8.58
C SER A 3 46.29 12.25 -7.47
N HIS A 4 46.77 11.82 -6.31
CA HIS A 4 46.02 11.83 -5.06
C HIS A 4 45.53 13.26 -4.84
N VAL A 5 44.32 13.57 -5.33
CA VAL A 5 43.58 14.76 -4.95
C VAL A 5 43.14 14.50 -3.52
N ASP A 6 43.35 15.49 -2.65
CA ASP A 6 43.02 15.52 -1.22
C ASP A 6 41.52 15.33 -0.94
N ALA A 7 40.93 14.21 -1.37
CA ALA A 7 39.61 13.80 -0.94
C ALA A 7 39.74 13.29 0.50
N HIS A 8 39.00 13.91 1.42
CA HIS A 8 38.98 13.50 2.81
C HIS A 8 38.64 11.99 2.87
N PRO A 9 39.32 11.15 3.67
CA PRO A 9 39.10 9.69 3.68
C PRO A 9 37.63 9.24 3.74
N TYR A 10 36.77 10.04 4.38
CA TYR A 10 35.32 9.82 4.46
C TYR A 10 34.57 10.02 3.13
N GLU A 11 35.03 10.92 2.26
CA GLU A 11 34.46 11.10 0.91
C GLU A 11 34.79 9.91 0.02
N VAL A 12 36.04 9.44 0.07
CA VAL A 12 36.47 8.26 -0.69
C VAL A 12 35.65 7.03 -0.30
N ALA A 13 35.37 6.86 1.00
CA ALA A 13 34.54 5.77 1.49
C ALA A 13 33.12 5.78 0.90
N LEU A 14 32.43 6.94 0.92
CA LEU A 14 31.09 7.06 0.34
C LEU A 14 31.09 6.75 -1.15
N TRP A 15 32.02 7.32 -1.92
CA TRP A 15 32.10 7.11 -3.37
C TRP A 15 32.38 5.66 -3.75
N VAL A 16 33.25 4.98 -2.99
CA VAL A 16 33.52 3.55 -3.18
C VAL A 16 32.26 2.73 -2.95
N LEU A 17 31.51 3.01 -1.88
CA LEU A 17 30.26 2.32 -1.60
C LEU A 17 29.19 2.60 -2.66
N LEU A 18 28.97 3.85 -3.05
CA LEU A 18 28.04 4.23 -4.11
C LEU A 18 28.37 3.51 -5.42
N LYS A 19 29.65 3.43 -5.79
CA LYS A 19 30.07 2.66 -6.97
C LYS A 19 29.78 1.16 -6.82
N LYS A 20 29.97 0.58 -5.63
CA LYS A 20 29.65 -0.82 -5.36
C LYS A 20 28.13 -1.10 -5.42
N THR A 21 27.28 -0.15 -5.04
CA THR A 21 25.82 -0.31 -5.17
C THR A 21 25.36 -0.48 -6.62
N GLN A 22 26.17 -0.04 -7.59
CA GLN A 22 25.92 -0.19 -9.02
C GLN A 22 26.66 -1.37 -9.66
N SER A 23 27.32 -2.21 -8.86
CA SER A 23 28.05 -3.40 -9.33
C SER A 23 27.16 -4.35 -10.13
N ALA A 24 27.70 -5.06 -11.13
CA ALA A 24 26.96 -6.12 -11.82
C ALA A 24 26.71 -7.34 -10.90
N ASN A 25 27.57 -7.56 -9.91
CA ASN A 25 27.43 -8.64 -8.93
C ASN A 25 26.38 -8.26 -7.87
N LYS A 26 25.34 -9.09 -7.74
CA LYS A 26 24.22 -8.88 -6.81
C LYS A 26 24.67 -8.78 -5.35
N ASP A 27 25.49 -9.72 -4.88
CA ASP A 27 25.91 -9.75 -3.48
C ASP A 27 26.72 -8.51 -3.10
N VAL A 28 27.60 -8.05 -4.01
CA VAL A 28 28.35 -6.80 -3.84
C VAL A 28 27.42 -5.59 -3.73
N ARG A 29 26.36 -5.53 -4.56
CA ARG A 29 25.37 -4.44 -4.46
C ARG A 29 24.64 -4.45 -3.14
N LEU A 30 24.12 -5.61 -2.74
CA LEU A 30 23.31 -5.75 -1.52
C LEU A 30 24.14 -5.41 -0.27
N GLN A 31 25.36 -5.92 -0.20
CA GLN A 31 26.30 -5.60 0.86
C GLN A 31 26.62 -4.10 0.91
N ALA A 32 26.86 -3.46 -0.24
CA ALA A 32 27.13 -2.02 -0.28
C ALA A 32 25.93 -1.18 0.18
N VAL A 33 24.70 -1.56 -0.17
CA VAL A 33 23.48 -0.87 0.32
C VAL A 33 23.36 -1.01 1.84
N GLN A 34 23.64 -2.19 2.39
CA GLN A 34 23.64 -2.42 3.84
C GLN A 34 24.72 -1.59 4.54
N GLU A 35 25.95 -1.56 4.00
CA GLU A 35 27.07 -0.77 4.55
C GLU A 35 26.78 0.74 4.51
N ILE A 36 26.19 1.25 3.43
CA ILE A 36 25.79 2.68 3.34
C ILE A 36 24.76 3.01 4.40
N ALA A 37 23.72 2.19 4.55
CA ALA A 37 22.61 2.46 5.45
C ALA A 37 22.97 2.27 6.93
N ALA A 38 23.87 1.32 7.26
CA ALA A 38 24.32 1.06 8.62
C ALA A 38 25.26 2.15 9.18
N ASN A 39 25.87 2.95 8.31
CA ASN A 39 26.73 4.04 8.75
C ASN A 39 25.90 5.28 9.11
N HIS A 40 25.73 5.53 10.40
CA HIS A 40 24.99 6.70 10.89
C HIS A 40 25.83 7.99 10.99
N HIS A 41 27.11 7.95 10.62
CA HIS A 41 28.07 9.05 10.83
C HIS A 41 28.29 9.90 9.57
N TRP A 42 27.47 9.70 8.53
CA TRP A 42 27.48 10.56 7.35
C TRP A 42 27.11 12.00 7.75
N GLN A 43 27.80 12.95 7.15
CA GLN A 43 27.48 14.37 7.26
C GLN A 43 26.30 14.73 6.34
N ASP A 44 25.60 15.83 6.61
CA ASP A 44 24.44 16.26 5.82
C ASP A 44 24.73 16.36 4.32
N TYR A 45 25.88 16.93 3.96
CA TYR A 45 26.27 17.05 2.55
C TYR A 45 26.50 15.68 1.90
N GLN A 46 26.96 14.67 2.65
CA GLN A 46 27.19 13.32 2.14
C GLN A 46 25.87 12.61 1.83
N TYR A 47 24.87 12.76 2.68
CA TYR A 47 23.52 12.29 2.39
C TYR A 47 22.97 12.97 1.13
N GLN A 48 23.13 14.29 1.01
CA GLN A 48 22.69 15.02 -0.17
C GLN A 48 23.41 14.53 -1.43
N THR A 49 24.74 14.37 -1.38
CA THR A 49 25.55 13.81 -2.48
C THR A 49 25.04 12.45 -2.89
N ALA A 50 24.86 11.53 -1.93
CA ALA A 50 24.32 10.20 -2.20
C ALA A 50 22.94 10.28 -2.87
N ALA A 51 22.02 11.09 -2.32
CA ALA A 51 20.68 11.30 -2.87
C ALA A 51 20.68 11.84 -4.32
N GLN A 52 21.77 12.46 -4.77
CA GLN A 52 21.92 12.91 -6.17
C GLN A 52 22.34 11.81 -7.14
N ILE A 53 23.02 10.78 -6.64
CA ILE A 53 23.76 9.80 -7.44
C ILE A 53 23.07 8.44 -7.44
N ILE A 54 22.41 8.09 -6.34
CA ILE A 54 21.71 6.82 -6.14
C ILE A 54 20.71 6.59 -7.27
N ASP A 55 20.80 5.42 -7.90
CA ASP A 55 19.87 4.98 -8.93
C ASP A 55 18.61 4.35 -8.31
N GLN A 56 17.60 4.08 -9.15
CA GLN A 56 16.33 3.47 -8.70
C GLN A 56 16.56 2.22 -7.85
N ARG A 57 17.44 1.30 -8.31
CA ARG A 57 17.67 0.02 -7.64
C ARG A 57 18.27 0.21 -6.25
N THR A 58 19.25 1.09 -6.13
CA THR A 58 19.87 1.42 -4.84
C THR A 58 18.89 2.15 -3.93
N ALA A 59 18.08 3.08 -4.45
CA ALA A 59 17.05 3.77 -3.67
C ALA A 59 16.00 2.81 -3.11
N VAL A 60 15.49 1.87 -3.92
CA VAL A 60 14.57 0.82 -3.46
C VAL A 60 15.24 -0.03 -2.36
N GLY A 61 16.53 -0.36 -2.54
CA GLY A 61 17.28 -1.11 -1.54
C GLY A 61 17.39 -0.39 -0.21
N LEU A 62 17.75 0.89 -0.23
CA LEU A 62 17.81 1.74 0.95
C LEU A 62 16.43 1.88 1.61
N ALA A 63 15.37 2.10 0.82
CA ALA A 63 14.00 2.24 1.33
C ALA A 63 13.49 0.94 2.00
N ARG A 64 14.09 -0.20 1.65
CA ARG A 64 13.84 -1.51 2.27
C ARG A 64 14.90 -1.91 3.29
N THR A 65 15.69 -0.96 3.80
CA THR A 65 16.57 -1.17 4.96
C THR A 65 15.86 -0.72 6.24
N PRO A 66 15.92 -1.49 7.35
CA PRO A 66 15.35 -1.06 8.62
C PRO A 66 15.90 0.30 9.06
N GLN A 67 15.01 1.22 9.47
CA GLN A 67 15.36 2.53 10.03
C GLN A 67 16.33 3.34 9.16
N VAL A 68 16.18 3.27 7.84
CA VAL A 68 17.02 4.05 6.91
C VAL A 68 16.86 5.55 7.14
N ASP A 69 17.96 6.28 7.08
CA ASP A 69 17.95 7.74 7.14
C ASP A 69 17.28 8.33 5.88
N LEU A 70 16.23 9.12 6.08
CA LEU A 70 15.44 9.66 4.97
C LEU A 70 16.21 10.69 4.12
N ARG A 71 17.33 11.24 4.61
CA ARG A 71 18.17 12.18 3.85
C ARG A 71 18.84 11.55 2.62
N PHE A 72 18.85 10.22 2.52
CA PHE A 72 19.27 9.52 1.30
C PHE A 72 18.30 9.71 0.12
N PHE A 73 17.08 10.19 0.37
CA PHE A 73 16.07 10.38 -0.67
C PHE A 73 15.87 11.86 -0.98
N ARG A 74 15.74 12.18 -2.26
CA ARG A 74 15.32 13.51 -2.70
C ARG A 74 13.82 13.63 -2.52
N HIS A 75 13.40 14.40 -1.52
CA HIS A 75 12.00 14.73 -1.36
C HIS A 75 11.53 15.61 -2.53
N PRO A 76 10.33 15.35 -3.09
CA PRO A 76 9.72 16.25 -4.05
C PRO A 76 9.57 17.64 -3.46
N LEU A 77 9.86 18.67 -4.25
CA LEU A 77 9.59 20.05 -3.83
C LEU A 77 8.09 20.20 -3.54
N PRO A 78 7.71 20.92 -2.46
CA PRO A 78 6.31 21.21 -2.21
C PRO A 78 5.74 21.99 -3.40
N PRO A 79 4.52 21.67 -3.84
CA PRO A 79 3.87 22.35 -4.95
C PRO A 79 3.72 23.83 -4.60
N PRO A 80 3.77 24.72 -5.61
CA PRO A 80 3.58 26.15 -5.38
C PRO A 80 2.24 26.37 -4.65
N ALA A 81 2.25 27.26 -3.65
CA ALA A 81 1.13 27.49 -2.74
C ALA A 81 -0.19 27.96 -3.40
N LEU A 82 -0.20 28.19 -4.71
CA LEU A 82 -1.28 28.73 -5.53
C LEU A 82 -2.14 27.66 -6.22
N GLU A 83 -1.86 26.38 -6.02
CA GLU A 83 -2.57 25.30 -6.67
C GLU A 83 -3.82 24.88 -5.89
N ASP A 84 -4.98 25.44 -6.26
CA ASP A 84 -6.27 25.22 -5.59
C ASP A 84 -6.73 23.76 -5.58
N SER A 85 -7.39 23.34 -4.49
CA SER A 85 -8.00 22.00 -4.35
C SER A 85 -8.98 21.64 -5.48
N LEU A 86 -9.72 22.62 -5.99
CA LEU A 86 -10.63 22.47 -7.13
C LEU A 86 -9.89 22.11 -8.42
N SER A 87 -8.65 22.60 -8.61
CA SER A 87 -7.82 22.20 -9.76
C SER A 87 -7.41 20.74 -9.65
N ALA A 88 -6.96 20.29 -8.47
CA ALA A 88 -6.54 18.90 -8.28
C ALA A 88 -7.71 17.90 -8.46
N GLU A 89 -8.92 18.27 -8.05
CA GLU A 89 -10.14 17.51 -8.29
C GLU A 89 -10.46 17.37 -9.78
N ASN A 90 -10.37 18.47 -10.54
CA ASN A 90 -10.62 18.48 -11.98
C ASN A 90 -9.57 17.66 -12.75
N ASP A 91 -8.30 17.81 -12.41
CA ASP A 91 -7.20 17.04 -13.01
C ASP A 91 -7.40 15.54 -12.77
N LEU A 92 -7.86 15.15 -11.57
CA LEU A 92 -8.17 13.76 -11.23
C LEU A 92 -9.35 13.20 -12.03
N ARG A 93 -10.40 14.01 -12.25
CA ARG A 93 -11.52 13.61 -13.12
C ARG A 93 -11.08 13.46 -14.57
N GLN A 94 -10.26 14.38 -15.08
CA GLN A 94 -9.73 14.29 -16.44
C GLN A 94 -8.88 13.04 -16.63
N LEU A 95 -8.01 12.73 -15.67
CA LEU A 95 -7.25 11.48 -15.67
C LEU A 95 -8.18 10.27 -15.71
N LEU A 96 -9.19 10.23 -14.84
CA LEU A 96 -10.14 9.11 -14.79
C LEU A 96 -10.95 8.98 -16.09
N ALA A 97 -11.37 10.10 -16.71
CA ALA A 97 -12.10 10.13 -17.97
C ALA A 97 -11.26 9.65 -19.16
N SER A 98 -9.92 9.74 -19.07
CA SER A 98 -9.00 9.26 -20.10
C SER A 98 -8.85 7.74 -20.14
N LEU A 99 -9.31 7.02 -19.11
CA LEU A 99 -9.08 5.58 -18.97
C LEU A 99 -10.18 4.75 -19.66
N PRO A 100 -9.82 3.66 -20.38
CA PRO A 100 -10.79 2.81 -21.05
C PRO A 100 -11.78 2.16 -20.09
N LEU A 101 -13.07 2.17 -20.48
CA LEU A 101 -14.13 1.47 -19.75
C LEU A 101 -14.32 0.02 -20.24
N SER A 102 -13.83 -0.32 -21.43
CA SER A 102 -14.01 -1.63 -22.08
C SER A 102 -13.29 -2.77 -21.37
N GLU A 103 -12.17 -2.47 -20.69
CA GLU A 103 -11.28 -3.47 -20.08
C GLU A 103 -11.54 -3.69 -18.59
N VAL A 104 -12.50 -2.95 -18.03
CA VAL A 104 -12.94 -3.07 -16.64
C VAL A 104 -14.34 -3.64 -16.58
N ASP A 105 -14.66 -4.29 -15.47
CA ASP A 105 -15.99 -4.86 -15.27
C ASP A 105 -17.08 -3.79 -15.13
N LYS A 106 -18.34 -4.23 -15.25
CA LYS A 106 -19.52 -3.37 -15.19
C LYS A 106 -19.64 -2.54 -13.90
N CYS A 107 -19.09 -3.01 -12.78
CA CYS A 107 -19.15 -2.27 -11.53
C CYS A 107 -18.12 -1.16 -11.48
N VAL A 108 -16.90 -1.43 -11.96
CA VAL A 108 -15.90 -0.37 -12.14
C VAL A 108 -16.42 0.66 -13.14
N GLN A 109 -17.02 0.24 -14.27
CA GLN A 109 -17.66 1.16 -15.21
C GLN A 109 -18.73 2.04 -14.54
N TYR A 110 -19.58 1.44 -13.70
CA TYR A 110 -20.61 2.15 -12.96
C TYR A 110 -20.02 3.18 -11.98
N PHE A 111 -19.06 2.79 -11.14
CA PHE A 111 -18.45 3.69 -10.16
C PHE A 111 -17.59 4.77 -10.82
N THR A 112 -16.91 4.46 -11.91
CA THR A 112 -16.19 5.46 -12.72
C THR A 112 -17.16 6.48 -13.31
N SER A 113 -18.29 6.03 -13.87
CA SER A 113 -19.33 6.92 -14.37
C SER A 113 -19.94 7.78 -13.26
N LEU A 114 -20.12 7.23 -12.06
CA LEU A 114 -20.63 7.96 -10.91
C LEU A 114 -19.63 9.06 -10.48
N ALA A 115 -18.35 8.71 -10.31
CA ALA A 115 -17.30 9.65 -9.95
C ALA A 115 -17.15 10.83 -10.94
N LEU A 116 -17.37 10.57 -12.25
CA LEU A 116 -17.32 11.60 -13.29
C LEU A 116 -18.58 12.48 -13.34
N ARG A 117 -19.75 11.97 -12.94
CA ARG A 117 -21.04 12.69 -13.01
C ARG A 117 -21.34 13.58 -11.80
N GLU A 118 -20.69 13.34 -10.66
CA GLU A 118 -21.05 13.95 -9.37
C GLU A 118 -20.70 15.45 -9.20
N SER A 119 -20.34 16.20 -10.26
CA SER A 119 -19.87 17.58 -10.08
C SER A 119 -20.92 18.66 -9.87
N ASP A 120 -22.16 18.61 -10.41
CA ASP A 120 -22.96 19.88 -10.41
C ASP A 120 -24.47 19.84 -10.09
N GLN A 121 -25.18 18.71 -9.98
CA GLN A 121 -26.64 18.77 -9.70
C GLN A 121 -27.29 17.50 -9.11
N SER A 122 -26.58 16.37 -9.02
CA SER A 122 -27.21 15.05 -8.79
C SER A 122 -27.42 14.65 -7.32
N MET A 123 -26.84 15.35 -6.35
CA MET A 123 -26.95 14.96 -4.93
C MET A 123 -28.29 15.32 -4.28
N ALA A 124 -29.06 16.25 -4.86
CA ALA A 124 -30.42 16.54 -4.39
C ALA A 124 -31.41 15.44 -4.81
N ALA A 125 -31.24 14.85 -6.00
CA ALA A 125 -32.18 13.90 -6.57
C ALA A 125 -32.03 12.47 -6.01
N GLN A 126 -30.81 12.05 -5.61
CA GLN A 126 -30.63 10.76 -4.92
C GLN A 126 -30.88 10.83 -3.39
N ARG A 127 -31.11 12.03 -2.85
CA ARG A 127 -31.61 12.27 -1.48
C ARG A 127 -33.14 12.24 -1.36
N GLY A 128 -33.84 11.65 -2.33
CA GLY A 128 -35.25 11.25 -2.20
C GLY A 128 -35.47 10.03 -1.29
N GLY A 129 -34.41 9.46 -0.70
CA GLY A 129 -34.50 8.46 0.35
C GLY A 129 -34.55 9.13 1.73
N LEU A 130 -35.75 9.20 2.27
CA LEU A 130 -36.11 9.63 3.62
C LEU A 130 -35.11 9.12 4.69
N TRP A 131 -34.28 10.01 5.24
CA TRP A 131 -33.51 9.70 6.45
C TRP A 131 -34.46 9.76 7.66
N CYS A 132 -35.02 8.62 8.05
CA CYS A 132 -35.65 8.46 9.35
C CYS A 132 -34.59 8.13 10.40
N PHE A 133 -33.89 9.13 10.92
CA PHE A 133 -33.49 9.07 12.33
C PHE A 133 -34.75 9.42 13.12
N GLY A 134 -35.21 8.56 14.02
CA GLY A 134 -36.45 8.74 14.78
C GLY A 134 -36.56 10.16 15.36
N GLY A 135 -37.45 10.97 14.78
CA GLY A 135 -37.64 12.38 15.14
C GLY A 135 -38.11 13.20 13.94
N ASN A 136 -39.06 14.12 14.16
CA ASN A 136 -39.74 14.89 13.12
C ASN A 136 -38.76 15.57 12.13
N GLY A 137 -38.92 15.25 10.85
CA GLY A 137 -38.08 15.75 9.76
C GLY A 137 -38.23 17.25 9.55
N LEU A 138 -37.11 17.97 9.62
CA LEU A 138 -37.01 19.36 9.18
C LEU A 138 -36.32 19.44 7.81
N PRO A 139 -36.81 20.29 6.89
CA PRO A 139 -36.25 20.46 5.56
C PRO A 139 -35.02 21.40 5.61
N TYR A 140 -33.88 20.92 6.11
CA TYR A 140 -32.63 21.70 6.14
C TYR A 140 -31.67 21.40 4.97
N ALA A 141 -32.10 20.61 3.98
CA ALA A 141 -31.20 20.15 2.90
C ALA A 141 -31.01 21.15 1.74
N GLN A 142 -31.62 22.34 1.77
CA GLN A 142 -31.51 23.34 0.70
C GLN A 142 -30.31 24.28 0.84
N SER A 143 -29.56 24.23 1.95
CA SER A 143 -28.46 25.17 2.26
C SER A 143 -27.04 24.60 2.11
N LEU A 144 -26.87 23.36 1.62
CA LEU A 144 -25.56 22.76 1.33
C LEU A 144 -25.39 22.64 -0.20
N THR A 145 -24.97 23.73 -0.83
CA THR A 145 -24.89 23.89 -2.30
C THR A 145 -23.71 23.20 -2.98
N SER A 146 -22.79 22.53 -2.26
CA SER A 146 -21.73 21.73 -2.89
C SER A 146 -21.28 20.54 -2.03
N VAL A 147 -20.84 19.47 -2.70
CA VAL A 147 -20.17 18.33 -2.04
C VAL A 147 -18.73 18.77 -1.69
N PRO A 148 -18.22 18.49 -0.47
CA PRO A 148 -16.82 18.78 -0.15
C PRO A 148 -15.85 18.12 -1.13
N SER A 149 -14.89 18.88 -1.64
CA SER A 149 -13.90 18.43 -2.64
C SER A 149 -13.20 17.10 -2.27
N GLU A 150 -12.89 16.90 -0.98
CA GLU A 150 -12.29 15.67 -0.46
C GLU A 150 -13.15 14.41 -0.71
N LYS A 151 -14.48 14.54 -0.69
CA LYS A 151 -15.38 13.40 -0.96
C LYS A 151 -15.32 13.00 -2.43
N VAL A 152 -15.29 13.98 -3.33
CA VAL A 152 -15.15 13.72 -4.77
C VAL A 152 -13.80 13.07 -5.05
N GLU A 153 -12.71 13.65 -4.55
CA GLU A 153 -11.36 13.10 -4.69
C GLU A 153 -11.31 11.64 -4.21
N THR A 154 -11.95 11.36 -3.06
CA THR A 154 -12.05 10.01 -2.53
C THR A 154 -12.75 9.05 -3.49
N PHE A 155 -13.88 9.42 -4.08
CA PHE A 155 -14.59 8.56 -5.04
C PHE A 155 -13.78 8.34 -6.32
N CYS A 156 -13.17 9.40 -6.85
CA CYS A 156 -12.31 9.30 -8.03
C CYS A 156 -11.09 8.40 -7.76
N LEU A 157 -10.44 8.54 -6.60
CA LEU A 157 -9.34 7.68 -6.19
C LEU A 157 -9.78 6.22 -6.00
N GLN A 158 -10.98 5.97 -5.48
CA GLN A 158 -11.51 4.61 -5.36
C GLN A 158 -11.72 3.96 -6.73
N ALA A 159 -12.23 4.71 -7.72
CA ALA A 159 -12.33 4.24 -9.10
C ALA A 159 -10.93 4.01 -9.70
N LEU A 160 -10.00 4.95 -9.51
CA LEU A 160 -8.64 4.86 -10.00
C LEU A 160 -7.87 3.67 -9.38
N VAL A 161 -8.12 3.32 -8.12
CA VAL A 161 -7.61 2.08 -7.51
C VAL A 161 -8.03 0.85 -8.31
N GLN A 162 -9.26 0.79 -8.82
CA GLN A 162 -9.69 -0.35 -9.64
C GLN A 162 -9.06 -0.31 -11.03
N HIS A 163 -9.00 0.86 -11.67
CA HIS A 163 -8.32 0.98 -12.97
C HIS A 163 -6.83 0.62 -12.90
N SER A 164 -6.13 0.99 -11.82
CA SER A 164 -4.72 0.65 -11.62
C SER A 164 -4.43 -0.85 -11.42
N LYS A 165 -5.47 -1.69 -11.23
CA LYS A 165 -5.30 -3.15 -11.22
C LYS A 165 -5.20 -3.74 -12.63
N VAL A 166 -5.57 -2.98 -13.65
CA VAL A 166 -5.51 -3.40 -15.05
C VAL A 166 -4.19 -2.94 -15.65
N GLN A 167 -3.41 -3.91 -16.15
CA GLN A 167 -2.04 -3.69 -16.61
C GLN A 167 -1.92 -2.62 -17.71
N SER A 168 -2.78 -2.65 -18.71
CA SER A 168 -2.85 -1.67 -19.81
C SER A 168 -3.16 -0.25 -19.33
N HIS A 169 -3.97 -0.12 -18.29
CA HIS A 169 -4.32 1.18 -17.71
C HIS A 169 -3.16 1.78 -16.91
N CYS A 170 -2.27 0.97 -16.34
CA CYS A 170 -1.11 1.47 -15.60
C CYS A 170 -0.24 2.40 -16.46
N ASP A 171 0.03 2.01 -17.71
CA ASP A 171 0.84 2.81 -18.63
C ASP A 171 0.13 4.13 -18.97
N LEU A 172 -1.19 4.09 -19.20
CA LEU A 172 -2.02 5.28 -19.46
C LEU A 172 -2.06 6.23 -18.26
N ILE A 173 -2.19 5.70 -17.04
CA ILE A 173 -2.17 6.50 -15.81
C ILE A 173 -0.85 7.27 -15.71
N VAL A 174 0.27 6.61 -16.05
CA VAL A 174 1.59 7.24 -16.00
C VAL A 174 1.79 8.24 -17.13
N SER A 175 1.43 7.89 -18.37
CA SER A 175 1.58 8.78 -19.54
C SER A 175 0.73 10.04 -19.44
N ASN A 176 -0.42 9.96 -18.77
CA ASN A 176 -1.34 11.08 -18.60
C ASN A 176 -1.05 11.89 -17.33
N GLY A 177 0.16 11.80 -16.77
CA GLY A 177 0.60 12.64 -15.65
C GLY A 177 0.05 12.23 -14.28
N GLY A 178 -0.44 10.99 -14.13
CA GLY A 178 -1.04 10.51 -12.89
C GLY A 178 -0.08 10.48 -11.70
N LEU A 179 1.21 10.20 -11.90
CA LEU A 179 2.18 10.15 -10.80
C LEU A 179 2.42 11.52 -10.14
N PRO A 180 2.75 12.60 -10.88
CA PRO A 180 2.81 13.96 -10.30
C PRO A 180 1.49 14.42 -9.67
N LEU A 181 0.35 14.13 -10.31
CA LEU A 181 -0.96 14.51 -9.77
C LEU A 181 -1.24 13.84 -8.42
N LEU A 182 -0.98 12.54 -8.32
CA LEU A 182 -1.14 11.78 -7.07
C LEU A 182 -0.21 12.32 -5.97
N GLN A 183 0.99 12.80 -6.32
CA GLN A 183 1.93 13.36 -5.37
C GLN A 183 1.46 14.73 -4.84
N ARG A 184 0.95 15.58 -5.73
CA ARG A 184 0.29 16.85 -5.35
C ARG A 184 -0.89 16.60 -4.42
N LEU A 185 -1.78 15.66 -4.77
CA LEU A 185 -2.93 15.27 -3.93
C LEU A 185 -2.49 14.72 -2.57
N TYR A 186 -1.43 13.90 -2.54
CA TYR A 186 -0.84 13.37 -1.32
C TYR A 186 -0.38 14.50 -0.39
N GLN A 187 0.28 15.52 -0.92
CA GLN A 187 0.74 16.68 -0.15
C GLN A 187 -0.41 17.59 0.29
N LEU A 188 -1.42 17.80 -0.55
CA LEU A 188 -2.59 18.62 -0.24
C LEU A 188 -3.45 17.99 0.87
N ARG A 189 -3.54 16.66 0.92
CA ARG A 189 -4.44 15.90 1.79
C ARG A 189 -3.70 15.10 2.87
N ARG A 190 -2.60 15.61 3.43
CA ARG A 190 -1.76 14.93 4.43
C ARG A 190 -2.56 14.38 5.62
N GLU A 191 -3.56 15.12 6.08
CA GLU A 191 -4.41 14.74 7.23
C GLU A 191 -5.46 13.67 6.89
N SER A 192 -5.75 13.43 5.60
CA SER A 192 -6.79 12.49 5.18
C SER A 192 -6.24 11.09 4.95
N LEU A 193 -6.15 10.29 6.02
CA LEU A 193 -5.65 8.90 5.96
C LEU A 193 -6.36 8.05 4.88
N LYS A 194 -7.64 8.34 4.59
CA LYS A 194 -8.42 7.65 3.55
C LYS A 194 -7.87 7.94 2.15
N ILE A 195 -7.58 9.20 1.85
CA ILE A 195 -6.99 9.62 0.56
C ILE A 195 -5.56 9.09 0.44
N GLN A 196 -4.73 9.31 1.47
CA GLN A 196 -3.34 8.83 1.53
C GLN A 196 -3.27 7.33 1.22
N ARG A 197 -4.14 6.54 1.86
CA ARG A 197 -4.24 5.10 1.63
C ARG A 197 -4.60 4.75 0.19
N ASN A 198 -5.61 5.39 -0.39
CA ASN A 198 -6.02 5.09 -1.77
C ASN A 198 -4.90 5.44 -2.76
N ILE A 199 -4.18 6.54 -2.55
CA ILE A 199 -3.03 6.94 -3.36
C ILE A 199 -1.94 5.87 -3.32
N VAL A 200 -1.52 5.43 -2.13
CA VAL A 200 -0.45 4.42 -1.99
C VAL A 200 -0.89 3.05 -2.54
N ARG A 201 -2.19 2.74 -2.46
CA ARG A 201 -2.75 1.55 -3.13
C ARG A 201 -2.59 1.61 -4.64
N ILE A 202 -2.83 2.77 -5.25
CA ILE A 202 -2.58 2.98 -6.69
C ILE A 202 -1.09 2.81 -6.98
N ILE A 203 -0.20 3.45 -6.22
CA ILE A 203 1.26 3.31 -6.41
C ILE A 203 1.72 1.85 -6.29
N GLY A 204 1.23 1.11 -5.29
CA GLY A 204 1.57 -0.30 -5.13
C GLY A 204 1.01 -1.21 -6.24
N ASN A 205 -0.07 -0.81 -6.92
CA ASN A 205 -0.57 -1.51 -8.10
C ASN A 205 0.27 -1.18 -9.33
N LEU A 206 0.60 0.10 -9.55
CA LEU A 206 1.52 0.52 -10.62
C LEU A 206 2.89 -0.16 -10.49
N ALA A 207 3.38 -0.34 -9.27
CA ALA A 207 4.64 -1.03 -8.98
C ALA A 207 4.66 -2.51 -9.41
N LEU A 208 3.52 -3.14 -9.72
CA LEU A 208 3.51 -4.49 -10.31
C LEU A 208 4.10 -4.49 -11.73
N ASN A 209 3.94 -3.38 -12.45
CA ASN A 209 4.46 -3.16 -13.80
C ASN A 209 5.90 -2.64 -13.74
N GLU A 210 6.84 -3.43 -14.23
CA GLU A 210 8.28 -3.06 -14.22
C GLU A 210 8.59 -1.89 -15.16
N GLY A 211 7.81 -1.72 -16.24
CA GLY A 211 8.00 -0.64 -17.21
C GLY A 211 7.80 0.76 -16.61
N VAL A 212 7.04 0.88 -15.52
CA VAL A 212 6.77 2.19 -14.88
C VAL A 212 7.62 2.45 -13.64
N HIS A 213 8.50 1.53 -13.23
CA HIS A 213 9.30 1.71 -12.02
C HIS A 213 10.18 2.96 -12.07
N GLN A 214 10.79 3.23 -13.22
CA GLN A 214 11.63 4.40 -13.41
C GLN A 214 10.83 5.70 -13.30
N ALA A 215 9.58 5.70 -13.79
CA ALA A 215 8.68 6.84 -13.66
C ALA A 215 8.27 7.08 -12.20
N ILE A 216 7.97 6.01 -11.44
CA ILE A 216 7.68 6.08 -9.99
C ILE A 216 8.86 6.67 -9.22
N PHE A 217 10.09 6.28 -9.59
CA PHE A 217 11.31 6.81 -9.01
C PHE A 217 11.51 8.29 -9.32
N GLN A 218 11.43 8.67 -10.59
CA GLN A 218 11.64 10.05 -11.04
C GLN A 218 10.57 11.01 -10.50
N SER A 219 9.34 10.54 -10.31
CA SER A 219 8.28 11.34 -9.70
C SER A 219 8.38 11.37 -8.17
N GLY A 220 9.47 10.94 -7.54
CA GLY A 220 9.71 11.14 -6.11
C GLY A 220 8.78 10.35 -5.17
N TRP A 221 8.28 9.18 -5.56
CA TRP A 221 7.48 8.33 -4.66
C TRP A 221 8.31 7.57 -3.63
N LEU A 222 9.59 7.29 -3.94
CA LEU A 222 10.47 6.53 -3.04
C LEU A 222 10.67 7.16 -1.65
N PRO A 223 10.93 8.48 -1.49
CA PRO A 223 10.97 9.11 -0.16
C PRO A 223 9.65 8.93 0.60
N VAL A 224 8.52 9.09 -0.08
CA VAL A 224 7.18 8.96 0.53
C VAL A 224 6.96 7.53 1.02
N LEU A 225 7.34 6.53 0.23
CA LEU A 225 7.22 5.12 0.61
C LEU A 225 8.19 4.74 1.74
N ALA A 226 9.42 5.27 1.72
CA ALA A 226 10.42 5.02 2.76
C ALA A 226 9.99 5.62 4.11
N GLU A 227 9.49 6.85 4.11
CA GLU A 227 8.90 7.51 5.29
C GLU A 227 7.70 6.72 5.81
N MET A 228 6.79 6.34 4.91
CA MET A 228 5.58 5.61 5.28
C MET A 228 5.87 4.21 5.83
N MET A 229 6.92 3.54 5.37
CA MET A 229 7.37 2.27 5.94
C MET A 229 7.77 2.39 7.42
N GLN A 230 8.21 3.57 7.85
CA GLN A 230 8.58 3.87 9.23
C GLN A 230 7.39 4.39 10.06
N SER A 231 6.21 4.52 9.47
CA SER A 231 5.00 4.96 10.18
C SER A 231 4.63 3.96 11.29
N PRO A 232 4.23 4.45 12.49
CA PRO A 232 3.71 3.58 13.53
C PRO A 232 2.39 2.93 13.12
N HIS A 233 1.65 3.53 12.18
CA HIS A 233 0.37 3.00 11.70
C HIS A 233 0.58 1.84 10.74
N ILE A 234 0.20 0.64 11.18
CA ILE A 234 0.48 -0.58 10.41
C ILE A 234 -0.09 -0.59 8.99
N MET A 235 -1.27 -0.01 8.79
CA MET A 235 -1.92 0.00 7.48
C MET A 235 -1.08 0.78 6.46
N GLN A 236 -0.58 1.96 6.85
CA GLN A 236 0.30 2.77 6.02
C GLN A 236 1.60 2.03 5.72
N ALA A 237 2.29 1.56 6.77
CA ALA A 237 3.56 0.84 6.61
C ALA A 237 3.43 -0.40 5.72
N SER A 238 2.33 -1.14 5.82
CA SER A 238 2.09 -2.35 5.02
C SER A 238 1.76 -2.05 3.57
N HIS A 239 1.04 -0.97 3.28
CA HIS A 239 0.83 -0.52 1.90
C HIS A 239 2.14 -0.06 1.25
N ALA A 240 2.98 0.66 2.00
CA ALA A 240 4.30 1.08 1.53
C ALA A 240 5.24 -0.11 1.31
N ALA A 241 5.28 -1.06 2.26
CA ALA A 241 6.06 -2.28 2.15
C ALA A 241 5.66 -3.11 0.91
N ARG A 242 4.36 -3.23 0.63
CA ARG A 242 3.86 -3.89 -0.60
C ARG A 242 4.39 -3.19 -1.85
N ALA A 243 4.29 -1.86 -1.92
CA ALA A 243 4.75 -1.10 -3.08
C ALA A 243 6.26 -1.25 -3.28
N LEU A 244 7.05 -1.11 -2.21
CA LEU A 244 8.51 -1.25 -2.24
C LEU A 244 8.96 -2.67 -2.59
N ALA A 245 8.28 -3.71 -2.08
CA ALA A 245 8.57 -5.09 -2.47
C ALA A 245 8.31 -5.34 -3.96
N ASN A 246 7.25 -4.76 -4.52
CA ASN A 246 6.95 -4.84 -5.96
C ASN A 246 7.98 -4.07 -6.82
N LEU A 247 8.50 -2.93 -6.33
CA LEU A 247 9.61 -2.19 -6.96
C LEU A 247 10.96 -2.92 -6.89
N ASP A 248 11.14 -3.81 -5.91
CA ASP A 248 12.41 -4.48 -5.65
C ASP A 248 12.60 -5.74 -6.49
N ARG A 249 12.98 -5.56 -7.76
CA ARG A 249 13.32 -6.69 -8.64
C ARG A 249 14.74 -7.24 -8.44
N ASP A 250 15.49 -6.70 -7.49
CA ASP A 250 16.83 -7.19 -7.16
C ASP A 250 16.76 -8.36 -6.15
N THR A 251 15.83 -8.28 -5.19
CA THR A 251 15.65 -9.30 -4.15
C THR A 251 14.33 -10.05 -4.19
N VAL A 252 13.29 -9.50 -4.82
CA VAL A 252 11.94 -10.09 -4.84
C VAL A 252 11.59 -10.51 -6.26
N THR A 253 11.17 -11.76 -6.42
CA THR A 253 10.60 -12.27 -7.69
C THR A 253 9.08 -12.25 -7.63
N GLU A 254 8.51 -12.46 -6.44
CA GLU A 254 7.09 -12.47 -6.17
C GLU A 254 6.41 -11.13 -6.48
N LYS A 255 5.10 -11.18 -6.73
CA LYS A 255 4.25 -10.05 -7.08
C LYS A 255 3.09 -9.97 -6.09
N TYR A 256 3.08 -8.93 -5.27
CA TYR A 256 2.10 -8.73 -4.21
C TYR A 256 0.93 -7.88 -4.73
N GLN A 257 -0.13 -8.55 -5.17
CA GLN A 257 -1.34 -7.89 -5.66
C GLN A 257 -2.10 -7.13 -4.57
N ASP A 258 -3.01 -6.22 -4.95
CA ASP A 258 -3.86 -5.50 -4.00
C ASP A 258 -4.68 -6.47 -3.14
N GLY A 259 -4.62 -6.25 -1.82
CA GLY A 259 -5.19 -7.15 -0.81
C GLY A 259 -4.23 -8.23 -0.29
N VAL A 260 -2.99 -8.34 -0.79
CA VAL A 260 -1.96 -9.20 -0.18
C VAL A 260 -0.91 -8.30 0.48
N TYR A 261 -0.89 -8.29 1.81
CA TYR A 261 -0.05 -7.40 2.61
C TYR A 261 1.05 -8.16 3.33
N ILE A 262 2.27 -7.62 3.25
CA ILE A 262 3.44 -8.18 3.91
C ILE A 262 3.49 -7.61 5.33
N LEU A 263 3.28 -8.45 6.33
CA LEU A 263 3.46 -8.06 7.73
C LEU A 263 4.90 -8.27 8.18
N HIS A 264 5.54 -9.35 7.71
CA HIS A 264 6.93 -9.68 8.01
C HIS A 264 7.54 -10.62 6.94
N PRO A 265 8.82 -10.46 6.54
CA PRO A 265 9.64 -9.26 6.71
C PRO A 265 9.25 -8.16 5.72
N GLN A 266 9.17 -6.91 6.18
CA GLN A 266 8.88 -5.76 5.30
C GLN A 266 10.14 -5.22 4.61
N THR A 267 11.29 -5.32 5.28
CA THR A 267 12.62 -4.94 4.80
C THR A 267 13.35 -6.12 4.18
N ARG A 268 14.49 -5.85 3.52
CA ARG A 268 15.41 -6.90 3.07
C ARG A 268 15.99 -7.61 4.30
N ASP A 269 16.02 -8.93 4.25
CA ASP A 269 16.67 -9.79 5.22
C ASP A 269 17.49 -10.84 4.46
N ASN A 270 18.66 -11.19 5.01
CA ASN A 270 19.53 -12.24 4.47
C ASN A 270 19.15 -13.62 5.01
N GLN A 271 18.25 -13.70 6.00
CA GLN A 271 17.77 -14.97 6.52
C GLN A 271 16.77 -15.64 5.57
N PRO A 272 16.90 -16.96 5.34
CA PRO A 272 15.97 -17.68 4.48
C PRO A 272 14.61 -17.86 5.16
N ILE A 273 13.54 -17.59 4.41
CA ILE A 273 12.16 -17.85 4.86
C ILE A 273 11.90 -19.36 4.90
N LYS A 274 11.53 -19.87 6.07
CA LYS A 274 11.28 -21.30 6.31
C LYS A 274 9.84 -21.72 6.04
N ALA A 275 8.88 -20.82 6.24
CA ALA A 275 7.46 -21.09 6.02
C ALA A 275 6.67 -19.79 5.83
N ASP A 276 5.50 -19.89 5.22
CA ASP A 276 4.52 -18.82 5.11
C ASP A 276 3.43 -18.98 6.18
N VAL A 277 3.02 -17.88 6.80
CA VAL A 277 1.83 -17.81 7.66
C VAL A 277 0.85 -16.83 7.05
N LEU A 278 -0.33 -17.33 6.68
CA LEU A 278 -1.37 -16.56 6.01
C LEU A 278 -2.52 -16.24 6.95
N PHE A 279 -2.74 -14.96 7.19
CA PHE A 279 -3.82 -14.43 8.00
C PHE A 279 -5.00 -14.01 7.12
N ILE A 280 -6.14 -14.68 7.24
CA ILE A 280 -7.35 -14.44 6.44
C ILE A 280 -8.50 -14.03 7.36
N HIS A 281 -8.93 -12.77 7.23
CA HIS A 281 -9.98 -12.24 8.09
C HIS A 281 -11.35 -12.90 7.86
N GLY A 282 -12.28 -12.69 8.78
CA GLY A 282 -13.67 -13.13 8.64
C GLY A 282 -14.59 -12.06 8.04
N ILE A 283 -15.88 -12.39 8.04
CA ILE A 283 -16.96 -11.46 7.70
C ILE A 283 -16.90 -10.19 8.56
N LEU A 284 -17.14 -9.01 7.96
CA LEU A 284 -17.05 -7.68 8.59
C LEU A 284 -15.66 -7.34 9.19
N GLY A 285 -14.67 -8.21 8.95
CA GLY A 285 -13.27 -8.00 9.28
C GLY A 285 -12.52 -7.25 8.19
N ALA A 286 -11.23 -7.06 8.43
CA ALA A 286 -10.27 -6.54 7.46
C ALA A 286 -8.86 -7.01 7.84
N ALA A 287 -7.93 -6.99 6.88
CA ALA A 287 -6.55 -7.46 7.05
C ALA A 287 -5.81 -6.87 8.27
N PHE A 288 -6.12 -5.63 8.66
CA PHE A 288 -5.51 -4.95 9.81
C PHE A 288 -6.50 -4.71 10.97
N LYS A 289 -7.75 -5.16 10.85
CA LYS A 289 -8.77 -5.00 11.90
C LYS A 289 -9.00 -6.28 12.69
N THR A 290 -8.86 -7.43 12.05
CA THR A 290 -9.15 -8.71 12.69
C THR A 290 -8.05 -9.17 13.64
N TRP A 291 -6.80 -8.80 13.37
CA TRP A 291 -5.62 -9.33 14.05
C TRP A 291 -4.95 -8.30 14.95
N ARG A 292 -5.75 -7.52 15.70
CA ARG A 292 -5.26 -6.44 16.57
C ARG A 292 -5.82 -6.52 17.97
N GLN A 293 -5.14 -5.88 18.93
CA GLN A 293 -5.70 -5.66 20.25
C GLN A 293 -6.84 -4.63 20.19
N LYS A 294 -7.71 -4.64 21.20
CA LYS A 294 -8.81 -3.69 21.31
C LYS A 294 -8.25 -2.28 21.53
N ASP A 295 -8.78 -1.32 20.78
CA ASP A 295 -8.44 0.10 20.91
C ASP A 295 -8.66 0.54 22.38
N ARG A 296 -7.65 1.19 22.98
CA ARG A 296 -7.72 1.67 24.38
C ARG A 296 -8.71 2.83 24.49
N SER A 297 -9.38 2.96 25.63
CA SER A 297 -10.12 4.19 25.92
C SER A 297 -9.16 5.33 26.28
N THR A 298 -9.55 6.59 26.03
CA THR A 298 -8.73 7.77 26.34
C THR A 298 -8.27 7.82 27.81
N LEU A 299 -9.08 7.29 28.73
CA LEU A 299 -8.77 7.19 30.16
C LEU A 299 -7.76 6.08 30.50
N GLU A 300 -7.62 5.06 29.65
CA GLU A 300 -6.63 3.98 29.79
C GLU A 300 -5.28 4.39 29.18
N GLU A 301 -5.29 5.19 28.12
CA GLU A 301 -4.08 5.78 27.52
C GLU A 301 -3.31 6.66 28.53
N GLU A 302 -4.01 7.51 29.30
CA GLU A 302 -3.40 8.36 30.33
C GLU A 302 -2.85 7.57 31.54
N ARG A 303 -3.46 6.42 31.86
CA ARG A 303 -3.04 5.56 32.99
C ARG A 303 -1.84 4.68 32.65
N ASP A 304 -1.82 4.13 31.44
CA ASP A 304 -0.78 3.20 30.98
C ASP A 304 0.43 3.89 30.33
N ALA A 305 0.35 5.19 30.04
CA ALA A 305 1.51 6.02 29.65
C ALA A 305 2.66 6.00 30.67
N LYS A 306 2.42 5.43 31.87
CA LYS A 306 3.41 5.23 32.93
C LYS A 306 3.81 3.75 33.17
N GLY A 307 3.34 2.76 32.40
CA GLY A 307 3.58 1.37 32.81
C GLY A 307 3.37 0.16 31.88
N SER A 308 3.00 0.27 30.59
CA SER A 308 2.94 -0.95 29.76
C SER A 308 3.25 -0.72 28.27
N ASP A 309 4.38 -1.30 27.85
CA ASP A 309 4.92 -1.33 26.47
C ASP A 309 4.36 -2.52 25.64
N ASP A 310 3.35 -3.23 26.16
CA ASP A 310 2.84 -4.50 25.58
C ASP A 310 1.68 -4.30 24.59
N TYR A 311 1.32 -3.05 24.24
CA TYR A 311 0.25 -2.79 23.28
C TYR A 311 0.71 -3.04 21.84
N THR A 312 -0.15 -3.65 21.03
CA THR A 312 0.12 -3.82 19.59
C THR A 312 -1.12 -3.58 18.73
N GLU A 313 -0.95 -2.75 17.70
CA GLU A 313 -1.94 -2.55 16.64
C GLU A 313 -2.10 -3.79 15.73
N CYS A 314 -1.18 -4.76 15.79
CA CYS A 314 -1.26 -6.01 15.03
C CYS A 314 -0.27 -7.06 15.54
N TRP A 315 -0.78 -7.98 16.36
CA TRP A 315 0.07 -8.98 17.01
C TRP A 315 0.83 -9.91 16.03
N PRO A 316 0.34 -10.26 14.81
CA PRO A 316 1.14 -11.05 13.87
C PRO A 316 2.38 -10.31 13.35
N LYS A 317 2.31 -8.97 13.25
CA LYS A 317 3.47 -8.14 12.87
C LYS A 317 4.41 -7.90 14.04
N SER A 318 3.89 -7.74 15.26
CA SER A 318 4.71 -7.45 16.43
C SER A 318 5.28 -8.72 17.05
N TRP A 319 4.44 -9.56 17.65
CA TRP A 319 4.86 -10.68 18.48
C TRP A 319 5.30 -11.88 17.65
N LEU A 320 4.48 -12.33 16.70
CA LEU A 320 4.82 -13.51 15.89
C LEU A 320 6.08 -13.30 15.04
N ALA A 321 6.27 -12.10 14.49
CA ALA A 321 7.48 -11.77 13.73
C ALA A 321 8.74 -11.76 14.62
N ALA A 322 8.63 -11.27 15.86
CA ALA A 322 9.73 -11.26 16.82
C ALA A 322 10.08 -12.67 17.30
N ASP A 323 9.06 -13.49 17.63
CA ASP A 323 9.25 -14.86 18.11
C ASP A 323 9.78 -15.79 17.00
N CYS A 324 9.35 -15.54 15.75
CA CYS A 324 9.64 -16.39 14.60
C CYS A 324 10.15 -15.57 13.39
N PRO A 325 11.38 -15.03 13.44
CA PRO A 325 11.89 -14.09 12.44
C PRO A 325 12.08 -14.71 11.04
N ASN A 326 12.21 -16.03 10.94
CA ASN A 326 12.38 -16.73 9.67
C ASN A 326 11.05 -17.11 8.99
N LEU A 327 9.92 -16.58 9.47
CA LEU A 327 8.61 -16.76 8.82
C LEU A 327 8.33 -15.59 7.88
N ARG A 328 7.60 -15.86 6.80
CA ARG A 328 6.92 -14.80 6.05
C ARG A 328 5.48 -14.74 6.49
N VAL A 329 5.08 -13.62 7.10
CA VAL A 329 3.73 -13.38 7.58
C VAL A 329 3.00 -12.49 6.59
N LEU A 330 1.91 -12.99 6.00
CA LEU A 330 1.06 -12.26 5.08
C LEU A 330 -0.34 -12.10 5.66
N SER A 331 -0.90 -10.90 5.53
CA SER A 331 -2.31 -10.65 5.79
C SER A 331 -3.06 -10.43 4.49
N VAL A 332 -4.22 -11.05 4.38
CA VAL A 332 -4.98 -11.14 3.14
C VAL A 332 -6.33 -10.47 3.33
N GLU A 333 -6.61 -9.49 2.47
CA GLU A 333 -7.90 -8.81 2.37
C GLU A 333 -8.72 -9.35 1.19
N TYR A 334 -9.98 -9.62 1.47
CA TYR A 334 -11.00 -9.90 0.47
C TYR A 334 -12.28 -9.16 0.85
N ASP A 335 -13.12 -8.86 -0.14
CA ASP A 335 -14.41 -8.21 0.15
C ASP A 335 -15.29 -9.14 0.99
N SER A 336 -15.62 -8.72 2.21
CA SER A 336 -16.41 -9.48 3.19
C SER A 336 -17.61 -8.69 3.70
N HIS A 337 -17.96 -7.57 3.05
CA HIS A 337 -19.07 -6.72 3.48
C HIS A 337 -20.41 -7.47 3.39
N LEU A 338 -21.12 -7.55 4.52
CA LEU A 338 -22.50 -8.09 4.58
C LEU A 338 -23.57 -7.05 4.28
N SER A 339 -23.25 -5.77 4.46
CA SER A 339 -24.28 -4.72 4.54
C SER A 339 -24.29 -3.83 3.30
N ASP A 340 -25.51 -3.56 2.84
CA ASP A 340 -25.91 -2.93 1.59
C ASP A 340 -25.75 -1.40 1.52
N TRP A 341 -24.87 -0.82 2.34
CA TRP A 341 -24.83 0.63 2.63
C TRP A 341 -23.91 1.46 1.72
N MET A 342 -23.00 0.83 0.99
CA MET A 342 -22.31 1.49 -0.13
C MET A 342 -23.18 1.40 -1.39
N ALA A 343 -23.06 2.38 -2.29
CA ALA A 343 -23.75 2.37 -3.58
C ALA A 343 -23.59 1.00 -4.24
N LYS A 344 -24.67 0.21 -4.29
CA LYS A 344 -24.63 -1.13 -4.88
C LYS A 344 -24.38 -0.97 -6.36
N CYS A 345 -23.33 -1.62 -6.86
CA CYS A 345 -23.24 -1.84 -8.28
C CYS A 345 -24.44 -2.69 -8.75
N PRO A 346 -25.25 -2.22 -9.72
CA PRO A 346 -26.38 -3.00 -10.23
C PRO A 346 -25.99 -4.34 -10.86
N ALA A 347 -24.73 -4.49 -11.28
CA ALA A 347 -24.17 -5.69 -11.89
C ALA A 347 -23.44 -6.63 -10.91
N GLU A 348 -23.45 -6.37 -9.60
CA GLU A 348 -22.63 -7.06 -8.58
C GLU A 348 -22.96 -8.56 -8.39
N ASN A 349 -24.09 -9.04 -8.92
CA ASN A 349 -24.59 -10.39 -8.65
C ASN A 349 -23.62 -11.52 -9.07
N GLN A 350 -22.67 -11.26 -9.98
CA GLN A 350 -21.68 -12.25 -10.44
C GLN A 350 -20.43 -12.37 -9.53
N ARG A 351 -20.08 -11.32 -8.77
CA ARG A 351 -18.88 -11.25 -7.90
C ARG A 351 -19.08 -11.82 -6.49
N LYS A 352 -20.31 -12.20 -6.16
CA LYS A 352 -20.69 -12.68 -4.83
C LYS A 352 -20.34 -14.14 -4.57
N SER A 353 -20.07 -14.95 -5.61
CA SER A 353 -19.82 -16.37 -5.36
C SER A 353 -18.51 -16.56 -4.58
N LEU A 354 -18.61 -17.34 -3.51
CA LEU A 354 -17.46 -17.71 -2.68
C LEU A 354 -16.37 -18.39 -3.51
N ALA A 355 -16.77 -19.19 -4.51
CA ALA A 355 -15.87 -19.86 -5.44
C ALA A 355 -15.06 -18.88 -6.30
N TYR A 356 -15.70 -17.82 -6.83
CA TYR A 356 -14.99 -16.78 -7.59
C TYR A 356 -13.97 -16.06 -6.71
N ARG A 357 -14.40 -15.61 -5.52
CA ARG A 357 -13.51 -14.91 -4.55
C ARG A 357 -12.35 -15.79 -4.12
N SER A 358 -12.59 -17.07 -3.87
CA SER A 358 -11.56 -18.05 -3.54
C SER A 358 -10.54 -18.22 -4.68
N ARG A 359 -11.00 -18.28 -5.94
CA ARG A 359 -10.11 -18.41 -7.10
C ARG A 359 -9.29 -17.15 -7.35
N GLU A 360 -9.90 -15.97 -7.23
CA GLU A 360 -9.19 -14.70 -7.32
C GLU A 360 -8.11 -14.60 -6.25
N LEU A 361 -8.45 -14.97 -5.01
CA LEU A 361 -7.51 -14.99 -3.91
C LEU A 361 -6.37 -15.98 -4.13
N LEU A 362 -6.68 -17.20 -4.56
CA LEU A 362 -5.66 -18.21 -4.85
C LEU A 362 -4.67 -17.72 -5.91
N ASN A 363 -5.15 -17.06 -6.97
CA ASN A 363 -4.29 -16.50 -8.00
C ASN A 363 -3.35 -15.41 -7.44
N LYS A 364 -3.87 -14.53 -6.59
CA LYS A 364 -3.07 -13.52 -5.87
C LYS A 364 -1.97 -14.15 -5.03
N LEU A 365 -2.31 -15.21 -4.28
CA LEU A 365 -1.37 -15.92 -3.40
C LEU A 365 -0.28 -16.65 -4.21
N LYS A 366 -0.65 -17.31 -5.30
CA LYS A 366 0.32 -17.94 -6.22
C LYS A 366 1.30 -16.93 -6.79
N LEU A 367 0.83 -15.76 -7.23
CA LEU A 367 1.69 -14.67 -7.70
C LEU A 367 2.61 -14.13 -6.61
N ALA A 368 2.17 -14.19 -5.35
CA ALA A 368 2.98 -13.87 -4.18
C ALA A 368 3.93 -15.02 -3.76
N GLY A 369 4.08 -16.09 -4.55
CA GLY A 369 4.95 -17.24 -4.27
C GLY A 369 4.48 -18.12 -3.12
N VAL A 370 3.21 -18.03 -2.74
CA VAL A 370 2.64 -18.88 -1.68
C VAL A 370 2.44 -20.30 -2.22
N GLY A 371 2.92 -21.28 -1.45
CA GLY A 371 2.89 -22.70 -1.82
C GLY A 371 4.24 -23.25 -2.28
N GLU A 372 5.25 -22.40 -2.47
CA GLU A 372 6.64 -22.82 -2.74
C GLU A 372 7.37 -23.33 -1.48
N ARG A 373 6.80 -23.06 -0.31
CA ARG A 373 7.30 -23.45 1.01
C ARG A 373 6.13 -23.88 1.90
N PRO A 374 6.36 -24.52 3.06
CA PRO A 374 5.30 -24.90 3.97
C PRO A 374 4.39 -23.71 4.31
N VAL A 375 3.07 -23.91 4.31
CA VAL A 375 2.08 -22.86 4.54
C VAL A 375 1.23 -23.18 5.76
N VAL A 376 1.16 -22.23 6.69
CA VAL A 376 0.24 -22.24 7.84
C VAL A 376 -0.89 -21.26 7.55
N TRP A 377 -2.13 -21.72 7.62
CA TRP A 377 -3.31 -20.89 7.40
C TRP A 377 -3.94 -20.53 8.74
N VAL A 378 -4.06 -19.23 9.02
CA VAL A 378 -4.76 -18.69 10.18
C VAL A 378 -5.98 -17.92 9.66
N ALA A 379 -7.16 -18.46 9.88
CA ALA A 379 -8.38 -17.90 9.31
C ALA A 379 -9.47 -17.72 10.36
N HIS A 380 -10.24 -16.64 10.24
CA HIS A 380 -11.36 -16.36 11.12
C HIS A 380 -12.71 -16.52 10.39
N SER A 381 -13.66 -17.26 10.95
CA SER A 381 -15.03 -17.41 10.42
C SER A 381 -15.07 -17.77 8.92
N MET A 382 -15.75 -16.99 8.06
CA MET A 382 -15.81 -17.19 6.60
C MET A 382 -14.45 -17.18 5.90
N GLY A 383 -13.43 -16.59 6.52
CA GLY A 383 -12.06 -16.73 6.05
C GLY A 383 -11.62 -18.19 5.97
N GLY A 384 -12.11 -19.04 6.89
CA GLY A 384 -11.87 -20.48 6.88
C GLY A 384 -12.53 -21.18 5.69
N THR A 385 -13.75 -20.78 5.29
CA THR A 385 -14.40 -21.37 4.11
C THR A 385 -13.68 -20.97 2.81
N LEU A 386 -13.18 -19.73 2.75
CA LEU A 386 -12.38 -19.24 1.63
C LEU A 386 -11.02 -19.92 1.51
N SER A 387 -10.40 -20.28 2.64
CA SER A 387 -9.12 -20.99 2.66
C SER A 387 -9.27 -22.47 2.31
N VAL A 388 -10.45 -23.07 2.52
CA VAL A 388 -10.70 -24.50 2.27
C VAL A 388 -11.03 -24.82 0.81
N LEU A 389 -11.80 -23.96 0.12
CA LEU A 389 -12.19 -24.17 -1.29
C LEU A 389 -11.03 -24.34 -2.31
N PRO A 390 -9.87 -23.67 -2.19
CA PRO A 390 -8.76 -23.81 -3.13
C PRO A 390 -7.78 -24.94 -2.78
N LEU A 391 -7.93 -25.60 -1.62
CA LEU A 391 -6.99 -26.61 -1.12
C LEU A 391 -6.72 -27.84 -2.00
N PRO A 392 -7.65 -28.34 -2.84
CA PRO A 392 -7.39 -29.56 -3.62
C PRO A 392 -6.24 -29.43 -4.63
N GLN A 393 -5.80 -28.20 -4.95
CA GLN A 393 -4.85 -27.95 -6.05
C GLN A 393 -3.45 -27.51 -5.61
N THR A 394 -3.17 -27.26 -4.31
CA THR A 394 -1.93 -26.58 -3.90
C THR A 394 -1.06 -27.23 -2.82
N CYS A 395 -1.46 -28.29 -2.11
CA CYS A 395 -0.61 -28.87 -1.05
C CYS A 395 -0.74 -30.41 -0.94
N GLN A 396 0.40 -31.11 -0.79
CA GLN A 396 0.49 -32.56 -0.57
C GLN A 396 0.49 -33.00 0.91
N THR A 397 0.57 -32.07 1.86
CA THR A 397 0.50 -32.38 3.30
C THR A 397 -0.14 -31.22 4.04
N PHE A 398 -1.27 -31.47 4.70
CA PHE A 398 -2.02 -30.50 5.49
C PHE A 398 -2.13 -31.01 6.93
N THR A 399 -1.70 -30.20 7.89
CA THR A 399 -2.04 -30.38 9.30
C THR A 399 -2.96 -29.22 9.67
N GLN A 400 -4.26 -29.49 9.77
CA GLN A 400 -5.23 -28.49 10.23
C GLN A 400 -5.05 -28.29 11.73
N ILE A 401 -4.51 -27.15 12.16
CA ILE A 401 -4.58 -26.71 13.55
C ILE A 401 -5.68 -25.66 13.60
N SER A 402 -6.91 -26.08 13.85
CA SER A 402 -8.02 -25.16 14.13
C SER A 402 -8.03 -24.84 15.62
N ALA A 403 -7.63 -23.62 15.98
CA ALA A 403 -7.88 -23.05 17.29
C ALA A 403 -9.07 -22.09 17.18
N THR A 404 -10.19 -22.45 17.80
CA THR A 404 -11.31 -21.52 18.00
C THR A 404 -10.97 -20.66 19.21
N ILE A 405 -10.57 -19.41 18.97
CA ILE A 405 -10.47 -18.43 20.04
C ILE A 405 -11.90 -17.99 20.35
N SER A 406 -12.47 -18.52 21.43
CA SER A 406 -13.79 -18.17 21.97
C SER A 406 -13.77 -16.87 22.73
#